data_AF-A0AA46TM59-F1
#
_entry.id   AF-A0AA46TM59-F1
#
_cell.length_a   1.000
_cell.length_b   1.000
_cell.length_c   1.000
_cell.angle_alpha   90.00
_cell.angle_beta   90.00
_cell.angle_gamma   90.00
#
_symmetry.space_group_name_H-M   'P 1'
#
loop_
_entity.id
_entity.type
_entity.pdbx_description
1 polymer ?
#
loop_
_entity_poly.entity_id
_entity_poly.type
_entity_poly.pdbx_seq_one_letter_code
_entity_poly.pdbx_strand_id
1 'polypeptide(L)'
;MLPNRLIVLETLPTTAHGKIDRARLPTPTDSPGHDHPAEAADPSDRSGRLGDLSGDLEDIVRELFVENLPAVDAVRPGDDFFSLGGDSIKFTRLISTVAKRTGVRLPLRDAFEAATPAGLAALAGGRT
;
A
#
# COMPACT_ATOMS: atom_id res chain seq x y z
N MET A 1 -5.02 11.97 -13.59
CA MET A 1 -5.28 10.63 -13.06
C MET A 1 -4.03 9.79 -13.25
N LEU A 2 -3.57 9.08 -12.22
CA LEU A 2 -2.45 8.13 -12.31
C LEU A 2 -2.99 6.69 -12.14
N PRO A 3 -2.51 5.73 -12.94
CA PRO A 3 -2.89 4.32 -12.79
C PRO A 3 -2.27 3.73 -11.52
N ASN A 4 -3.00 2.87 -10.82
CA ASN A 4 -2.52 2.18 -9.61
C ASN A 4 -1.61 0.99 -9.93
N ARG A 5 -1.64 0.48 -11.16
CA ARG A 5 -0.74 -0.58 -11.64
C ARG A 5 -0.39 -0.39 -13.11
N LEU A 6 0.85 -0.72 -13.44
CA LEU A 6 1.37 -0.78 -14.80
C LEU A 6 1.86 -2.21 -15.06
N ILE A 7 1.33 -2.84 -16.11
CA ILE A 7 1.70 -4.20 -16.51
C ILE A 7 2.33 -4.11 -17.89
N VAL A 8 3.58 -4.56 -17.99
CA VAL A 8 4.31 -4.61 -19.27
C VAL A 8 3.95 -5.90 -19.98
N LEU A 9 3.53 -5.78 -21.23
CA LEU A 9 3.23 -6.92 -22.11
C LEU A 9 4.17 -6.88 -23.30
N GLU A 10 4.76 -8.01 -23.65
CA GLU A 10 5.56 -8.14 -24.88
C GLU A 10 4.70 -7.94 -26.13
N THR A 11 3.43 -8.33 -26.08
CA THR A 11 2.48 -8.17 -27.20
C THR A 11 1.06 -7.97 -26.69
N LEU A 12 0.30 -7.10 -27.35
CA LEU A 12 -1.11 -6.88 -27.02
C LEU A 12 -1.98 -8.02 -27.57
N PRO A 13 -2.85 -8.64 -26.76
CA PRO A 13 -3.79 -9.64 -27.27
C PRO A 13 -4.79 -8.96 -28.21
N THR A 14 -4.96 -9.52 -29.40
CA THR A 14 -5.91 -9.04 -30.40
C THR A 14 -6.93 -10.11 -30.78
N THR A 15 -8.11 -9.68 -31.16
CA THR A 15 -9.16 -10.51 -31.78
C THR A 15 -8.74 -10.92 -33.21
N ALA A 16 -9.49 -11.84 -33.82
CA ALA A 16 -9.29 -12.25 -35.21
C ALA A 16 -9.36 -11.07 -36.22
N HIS A 17 -10.00 -9.97 -35.83
CA HIS A 17 -10.10 -8.75 -36.64
C HIS A 17 -9.04 -7.68 -36.29
N GLY A 18 -8.01 -8.03 -35.49
CA GLY A 18 -6.91 -7.13 -35.14
C GLY A 18 -7.22 -6.07 -34.09
N LYS A 19 -8.42 -6.07 -33.48
CA LYS A 19 -8.78 -5.18 -32.35
C LYS A 19 -8.23 -5.73 -31.05
N ILE A 20 -7.84 -4.86 -30.10
CA ILE A 20 -7.43 -5.27 -28.75
C ILE A 20 -8.54 -6.10 -28.09
N ASP A 21 -8.20 -7.30 -27.65
CA ASP A 21 -9.07 -8.20 -26.92
C ASP A 21 -8.92 -7.96 -25.41
N ARG A 22 -9.76 -7.06 -24.87
CA ARG A 22 -9.69 -6.67 -23.46
C ARG A 22 -9.98 -7.81 -22.49
N ALA A 23 -10.75 -8.81 -22.91
CA ALA A 23 -11.07 -9.96 -22.07
C ALA A 23 -9.86 -10.89 -21.86
N ARG A 24 -8.86 -10.80 -22.74
CA ARG A 24 -7.62 -11.56 -22.67
C ARG A 24 -6.45 -10.77 -22.08
N LEU A 25 -6.68 -9.54 -21.61
CA LEU A 25 -5.68 -8.82 -20.84
C LEU A 25 -5.49 -9.53 -19.49
N PRO A 26 -4.25 -9.70 -19.01
CA PRO A 26 -4.02 -10.31 -17.71
C PRO A 26 -4.67 -9.47 -16.62
N THR A 27 -5.26 -10.14 -15.64
CA THR A 27 -5.72 -9.41 -14.46
C THR A 27 -4.52 -9.02 -13.62
N PRO A 28 -4.59 -7.90 -12.87
CA PRO A 28 -3.47 -7.46 -12.06
C PRO A 28 -3.00 -8.52 -11.05
N THR A 29 -3.88 -9.42 -10.62
CA THR A 29 -3.56 -10.50 -9.67
C THR A 29 -2.74 -11.63 -10.30
N ASP A 30 -2.71 -11.74 -11.63
CA ASP A 30 -2.09 -12.86 -12.36
C ASP A 30 -0.59 -12.68 -12.64
N SER A 31 -0.02 -11.51 -12.33
CA SER A 31 1.41 -11.26 -12.54
C SER A 31 2.19 -11.50 -11.25
N PRO A 32 3.19 -12.41 -11.22
CA PRO A 32 4.16 -12.43 -10.13
C PRO A 32 4.88 -11.07 -10.12
N GLY A 33 5.04 -10.52 -8.92
CA GLY A 33 5.51 -9.16 -8.69
C GLY A 33 6.74 -8.82 -9.53
N HIS A 34 6.58 -7.87 -10.45
CA HIS A 34 7.71 -7.03 -10.81
C HIS A 34 7.84 -6.00 -9.70
N ASP A 35 8.69 -6.34 -8.74
CA ASP A 35 9.27 -5.42 -7.77
C ASP A 35 9.91 -4.27 -8.56
N HIS A 36 9.13 -3.20 -8.80
CA HIS A 36 9.76 -1.91 -8.89
C HIS A 36 10.16 -1.60 -7.46
N PRO A 37 11.46 -1.49 -7.13
CA PRO A 37 11.83 -0.90 -5.88
C PRO A 37 11.25 0.52 -5.95
N ALA A 38 10.16 0.76 -5.22
CA ALA A 38 9.93 2.09 -4.70
C ALA A 38 11.25 2.44 -4.06
N GLU A 39 11.95 3.45 -4.60
CA GLU A 39 13.14 4.00 -3.96
C GLU A 39 12.76 4.21 -2.50
N ALA A 40 13.29 3.34 -1.64
CA ALA A 40 13.12 3.45 -0.22
C ALA A 40 13.72 4.81 0.11
N ALA A 41 12.86 5.80 0.35
CA ALA A 41 13.28 7.04 0.96
C ALA A 41 13.98 6.64 2.25
N ASP A 42 15.30 6.79 2.24
CA ASP A 42 16.20 6.34 3.29
C ASP A 42 15.74 6.93 4.64
N PRO A 43 15.22 6.11 5.58
CA PRO A 43 14.89 6.56 6.90
C PRO A 43 16.08 6.30 7.84
N SER A 44 17.32 6.33 7.36
CA SER A 44 18.50 6.33 8.22
C SER A 44 18.66 7.69 8.89
N ASP A 45 17.90 7.93 9.97
CA ASP A 45 18.49 8.66 11.11
C ASP A 45 17.69 8.66 12.43
N ARG A 46 16.54 7.99 12.54
CA ARG A 46 15.67 8.20 13.74
C ARG A 46 15.11 6.97 14.46
N SER A 47 15.81 5.83 14.51
CA SER A 47 15.28 4.71 15.32
C SER A 47 16.34 3.86 16.02
N GLY A 48 16.86 4.39 17.14
CA GLY A 48 17.57 3.60 18.15
C GLY A 48 16.71 3.28 19.39
N ARG A 49 15.46 3.78 19.46
CA ARG A 49 14.58 3.69 20.64
C ARG A 49 13.12 3.36 20.33
N LEU A 50 12.74 3.21 19.06
CA LEU A 50 11.35 3.07 18.60
C LEU A 50 10.96 1.62 18.24
N GLY A 51 11.77 0.62 18.62
CA GLY A 51 11.59 -0.76 18.17
C GLY A 51 10.31 -1.44 18.69
N ASP A 52 9.93 -1.18 19.94
CA ASP A 52 8.82 -1.91 20.57
C ASP A 52 7.46 -1.25 20.32
N LEU A 53 7.38 0.09 20.30
CA LEU A 53 6.12 0.81 20.04
C LEU A 53 5.71 0.78 18.56
N SER A 54 6.67 0.71 17.64
CA SER A 54 6.35 0.61 16.22
C SER A 54 5.80 -0.76 15.83
N GLY A 55 6.18 -1.85 16.53
CA GLY A 55 5.66 -3.20 16.26
C GLY A 55 4.16 -3.32 16.52
N ASP A 56 3.70 -2.90 17.69
CA ASP A 56 2.27 -2.94 18.05
C ASP A 56 1.42 -2.06 17.10
N LEU A 57 1.94 -0.89 16.72
CA LEU A 57 1.28 -0.01 15.76
C LEU A 57 1.23 -0.60 14.36
N GLU A 58 2.30 -1.28 13.94
CA GLU A 58 2.37 -1.94 12.65
C GLU A 58 1.31 -3.04 12.55
N ASP A 59 1.16 -3.88 13.56
CA ASP A 59 0.15 -4.95 13.57
C ASP A 59 -1.28 -4.39 13.51
N ILE A 60 -1.57 -3.31 14.25
CA ILE A 60 -2.86 -2.59 14.14
C ILE A 60 -3.08 -2.09 12.71
N VAL A 61 -2.07 -1.54 12.06
CA VAL A 61 -2.20 -1.05 10.68
C VAL A 61 -2.40 -2.22 9.71
N ARG A 62 -1.70 -3.35 9.88
CA ARG A 62 -1.85 -4.55 9.05
C ARG A 62 -3.27 -5.12 9.14
N GLU A 63 -3.85 -5.18 10.34
CA GLU A 63 -5.26 -5.54 10.53
C GLU A 63 -6.19 -4.61 9.74
N LEU A 64 -5.97 -3.30 9.85
CA LEU A 64 -6.77 -2.30 9.14
C LEU A 64 -6.62 -2.37 7.62
N PHE A 65 -5.47 -2.79 7.11
CA PHE A 65 -5.29 -3.05 5.67
C PHE A 65 -6.21 -4.20 5.23
N VAL A 66 -6.18 -5.34 5.93
CA VAL A 66 -7.03 -6.50 5.61
C VAL A 66 -8.52 -6.13 5.70
N GLU A 67 -8.93 -5.37 6.72
CA GLU A 67 -10.31 -4.89 6.86
C GLU A 67 -10.78 -4.04 5.65
N ASN A 68 -9.88 -3.27 5.03
CA ASN A 68 -10.19 -2.40 3.89
C ASN A 68 -9.92 -3.04 2.52
N LEU A 69 -9.21 -4.17 2.49
CA LEU A 69 -8.78 -4.90 1.30
C LEU A 69 -9.25 -6.36 1.38
N PRO A 70 -10.54 -6.65 1.15
CA PRO A 70 -11.13 -7.97 1.40
C PRO A 70 -10.63 -9.09 0.48
N ALA A 71 -9.79 -8.78 -0.51
CA ALA A 71 -9.14 -9.76 -1.38
C ALA A 71 -7.72 -10.14 -0.92
N VAL A 72 -7.28 -9.63 0.24
CA VAL A 72 -5.93 -9.82 0.78
C VAL A 72 -6.03 -10.52 2.14
N ASP A 73 -5.51 -11.74 2.22
CA ASP A 73 -5.58 -12.55 3.45
C ASP A 73 -4.53 -12.15 4.50
N ALA A 74 -3.37 -11.67 4.03
CA ALA A 74 -2.27 -11.23 4.88
C ALA A 74 -1.49 -10.11 4.21
N VAL A 75 -1.00 -9.18 5.04
CA VAL A 75 -0.26 -7.99 4.60
C VAL A 75 1.10 -8.02 5.26
N ARG A 76 2.18 -7.77 4.50
CA ARG A 76 3.55 -7.65 5.00
C ARG A 76 3.84 -6.19 5.41
N PRO A 77 4.88 -5.94 6.22
CA PRO A 77 5.20 -4.59 6.71
C PRO A 77 5.44 -3.56 5.59
N GLY A 78 5.97 -4.02 4.45
CA GLY A 78 6.31 -3.19 3.29
C GLY A 78 5.29 -3.23 2.15
N ASP A 79 4.14 -3.89 2.32
CA ASP A 79 3.15 -3.96 1.24
C ASP A 79 2.45 -2.61 1.06
N ASP A 80 2.55 -2.06 -0.15
CA ASP A 80 1.92 -0.78 -0.50
C ASP A 80 0.39 -0.94 -0.67
N PHE A 81 -0.37 -0.07 -0.01
CA PHE A 81 -1.82 -0.11 0.01
C PHE A 81 -2.46 -0.03 -1.38
N PHE A 82 -1.92 0.81 -2.27
CA PHE A 82 -2.48 1.02 -3.60
C PHE A 82 -2.13 -0.13 -4.55
N SER A 83 -0.93 -0.69 -4.38
CA SER A 83 -0.47 -1.88 -5.07
C SER A 83 -1.32 -3.09 -4.72
N LEU A 84 -1.81 -3.20 -3.49
CA LEU A 84 -2.76 -4.23 -3.06
C LEU A 84 -4.21 -4.02 -3.54
N GLY A 85 -4.48 -3.00 -4.37
CA GLY A 85 -5.82 -2.71 -4.89
C GLY A 85 -6.63 -1.73 -4.04
N GLY A 86 -5.97 -1.02 -3.13
CA GLY A 86 -6.55 0.10 -2.40
C GLY A 86 -6.86 1.30 -3.29
N ASP A 87 -7.80 2.12 -2.84
CA ASP A 87 -8.17 3.40 -3.46
C ASP A 87 -8.13 4.52 -2.43
N SER A 88 -8.20 5.77 -2.90
CA SER A 88 -8.10 6.96 -2.05
C SER A 88 -9.20 7.05 -0.98
N ILE A 89 -10.40 6.53 -1.23
CA ILE A 89 -11.51 6.57 -0.29
C ILE A 89 -11.25 5.58 0.85
N LYS A 90 -10.87 4.34 0.51
CA LYS A 90 -10.47 3.32 1.49
C LYS A 90 -9.26 3.77 2.28
N PHE A 91 -8.26 4.37 1.62
CA PHE A 91 -7.07 4.88 2.30
C PHE A 91 -7.40 5.99 3.29
N THR A 92 -8.22 6.97 2.91
CA THR A 92 -8.63 8.05 3.81
C THR A 92 -9.40 7.53 5.02
N ARG A 93 -10.25 6.50 4.82
CA ARG A 93 -10.96 5.80 5.91
C ARG A 93 -9.98 5.10 6.84
N LEU A 94 -9.01 4.37 6.28
CA LEU A 94 -7.96 3.70 7.03
C LEU A 94 -7.19 4.69 7.92
N ILE A 95 -6.69 5.79 7.36
CA ILE A 95 -5.96 6.82 8.13
C ILE A 95 -6.83 7.44 9.23
N SER A 96 -8.11 7.66 8.96
CA SER A 96 -9.06 8.14 9.97
C SER A 96 -9.25 7.13 11.11
N THR A 97 -9.24 5.84 10.82
CA THR A 97 -9.35 4.77 11.82
C THR A 97 -8.06 4.62 12.61
N VAL A 98 -6.89 4.70 11.98
CA VAL A 98 -5.58 4.73 12.65
C VAL A 98 -5.54 5.88 13.65
N ALA A 99 -5.95 7.09 13.25
CA ALA A 99 -5.97 8.25 14.14
C ALA A 99 -6.93 8.07 15.33
N LYS A 100 -8.05 7.36 15.15
CA LYS A 100 -8.98 7.04 16.25
C LYS A 100 -8.42 5.99 17.21
N ARG A 101 -7.74 4.96 16.70
CA ARG A 101 -7.16 3.88 17.52
C ARG A 101 -5.91 4.33 18.29
N THR A 102 -5.11 5.20 17.68
CA THR A 102 -3.80 5.62 18.23
C THR A 102 -3.82 7.00 18.89
N GLY A 103 -4.83 7.82 18.62
CA GLY A 103 -4.89 9.22 19.06
C GLY A 103 -4.01 10.18 18.23
N VAL A 104 -3.20 9.66 17.29
CA VAL A 104 -2.25 10.45 16.51
C VAL A 104 -2.86 10.81 15.15
N ARG A 105 -2.91 12.11 14.82
CA ARG A 105 -3.31 12.54 13.48
C ARG A 105 -2.13 12.51 12.52
N LEU A 106 -2.25 11.70 11.48
CA LEU A 106 -1.31 11.65 10.37
C LEU A 106 -1.73 12.67 9.30
N PRO A 107 -0.83 13.58 8.86
CA PRO A 107 -1.07 14.41 7.70
C PRO A 107 -1.29 13.53 6.49
N LEU A 108 -2.31 13.87 5.70
CA LEU A 108 -2.71 13.02 4.59
C LEU A 108 -1.59 12.86 3.56
N ARG A 109 -0.83 13.93 3.29
CA ARG A 109 0.35 13.89 2.40
C ARG A 109 1.36 12.83 2.84
N ASP A 110 1.85 12.93 4.07
CA ASP A 110 2.86 12.03 4.62
C ASP A 110 2.35 10.58 4.63
N ALA A 111 1.06 10.38 4.94
CA ALA A 111 0.45 9.06 4.89
C ALA A 111 0.45 8.47 3.47
N PHE A 112 0.12 9.27 2.45
CA PHE A 112 0.17 8.82 1.06
C PHE A 112 1.60 8.49 0.59
N GLU A 113 2.61 9.22 1.08
CA GLU A 113 4.02 8.94 0.76
C GLU A 113 4.55 7.68 1.46
N ALA A 114 4.00 7.33 2.62
CA ALA A 114 4.37 6.16 3.40
C ALA A 114 3.23 5.14 3.49
N ALA A 115 2.59 4.81 2.37
CA ALA A 115 1.37 3.99 2.31
C ALA A 115 1.59 2.48 2.54
N THR A 116 2.54 2.13 3.41
CA THR A 116 2.83 0.78 3.89
C THR A 116 2.55 0.68 5.41
N PRO A 117 2.28 -0.51 5.95
CA PRO A 117 2.08 -0.65 7.40
C PRO A 117 3.25 -0.13 8.24
N ALA A 118 4.49 -0.48 7.88
CA ALA A 118 5.68 -0.01 8.57
C ALA A 118 5.84 1.52 8.45
N GLY A 119 5.55 2.08 7.26
CA GLY A 119 5.62 3.52 7.02
C GLY A 119 4.61 4.31 7.87
N LEU A 120 3.36 3.85 7.90
CA LEU A 120 2.31 4.47 8.72
C LEU A 120 2.58 4.33 10.22
N ALA A 121 3.09 3.18 10.67
CA ALA A 121 3.47 2.96 12.06
C ALA A 121 4.63 3.87 12.49
N ALA A 122 5.64 4.04 11.64
CA ALA A 122 6.75 4.95 11.89
C ALA A 122 6.29 6.42 11.98
N LEU A 123 5.38 6.85 11.09
CA LEU A 123 4.78 8.19 11.14
C LEU A 123 3.96 8.43 12.41
N ALA A 124 3.26 7.41 12.90
CA ALA A 124 2.48 7.50 14.13
C ALA A 124 3.37 7.50 15.38
N GLY A 125 4.41 6.66 15.42
CA GLY A 125 5.34 6.54 16.55
C GLY A 125 6.30 7.73 16.71
N GLY A 126 6.61 8.44 15.62
CA GLY A 126 7.55 9.57 15.63
C GLY A 126 6.97 10.92 16.10
N ARG A 127 5.70 10.99 16.49
CA ARG A 127 4.97 12.25 16.78
C ARG A 127 4.44 12.37 18.22
N THR A 128 5.18 11.89 19.21
CA THR A 128 4.83 12.08 20.64
C THR A 128 5.09 13.49 21.12
#